data_AF-A0A947A797-F1
#
_entry.id   AF-A0A947A797-F1
#
_cell.length_a   1.000
_cell.length_b   1.000
_cell.length_c   1.000
_cell.angle_alpha   90.00
_cell.angle_beta   90.00
_cell.angle_gamma   90.00
#
_symmetry.space_group_name_H-M   'P 1'
#
loop_
_entity.id
_entity.type
_entity.pdbx_description
1 polymer ?
#
loop_
_entity_poly.entity_id
_entity_poly.type
_entity_poly.pdbx_seq_one_letter_code
_entity_poly.pdbx_strand_id
1 'polypeptide(L)' 'DKEYVGHEAFGNTHRYYPLVTKEAYRKQFVNSSLVDFYDNSYKSMVSFFAKEEKISVEDLKEIINLIEKNK' A
#
# COMPACT_ATOMS: atom_id res chain seq x y z
N ASP A 1 -5.74 -21.79 -0.13
CA ASP A 1 -4.37 -21.28 -0.34
C ASP A 1 -4.41 -19.94 -1.03
N LYS A 2 -3.63 -18.97 -0.57
CA LYS A 2 -3.75 -17.59 -1.06
C LYS A 2 -3.03 -17.48 -2.41
N GLU A 3 -3.79 -17.20 -3.47
CA GLU A 3 -3.38 -17.14 -4.91
C GLU A 3 -2.37 -16.02 -5.25
N TYR A 4 -1.40 -15.75 -4.38
CA TYR A 4 -0.40 -14.69 -4.55
C TYR A 4 0.88 -15.19 -5.24
N VAL A 5 1.22 -16.47 -5.08
CA VAL A 5 2.49 -17.05 -5.54
C VAL A 5 2.22 -18.40 -6.21
N GLY A 6 2.73 -18.54 -7.43
CA GLY A 6 2.75 -19.77 -8.19
C GLY A 6 4.11 -20.42 -8.08
N HIS A 7 4.19 -21.69 -8.45
CA HIS A 7 5.47 -22.39 -8.54
C HIS A 7 5.52 -23.24 -9.81
N GLU A 8 6.74 -23.45 -10.30
CA GLU A 8 7.03 -24.42 -11.34
C GLU A 8 8.16 -25.34 -10.90
N ALA A 9 8.13 -26.59 -11.36
CA ALA A 9 9.21 -27.52 -11.12
C ALA A 9 10.45 -27.09 -11.94
N PHE A 10 11.57 -26.93 -11.26
CA PHE A 10 12.85 -26.57 -11.84
C PHE A 10 13.90 -27.60 -11.45
N GLY A 11 13.91 -28.72 -12.18
CA GLY A 11 14.68 -29.90 -11.79
C GLY A 11 14.17 -30.50 -10.48
N ASN A 12 15.04 -30.58 -9.47
CA ASN A 12 14.70 -31.09 -8.13
C ASN A 12 14.19 -29.98 -7.17
N THR A 13 13.99 -28.75 -7.66
CA THR A 13 13.54 -27.61 -6.83
C THR A 13 12.28 -26.97 -7.39
N HIS A 14 11.71 -26.02 -6.65
CA HIS A 14 10.58 -25.21 -7.09
C HIS A 14 11.03 -23.77 -7.31
N ARG A 15 10.72 -23.21 -8.48
CA ARG A 15 10.88 -21.79 -8.74
C ARG A 15 9.54 -21.10 -8.53
N TYR A 16 9.51 -20.14 -7.60
CA TYR A 16 8.32 -19.38 -7.27
C TYR A 16 8.24 -18.09 -8.07
N TYR A 17 7.04 -17.72 -8.47
CA TYR A 17 6.79 -16.48 -9.20
C TYR A 17 5.48 -15.81 -8.73
N PRO A 18 5.40 -14.48 -8.81
CA PRO A 18 4.21 -13.77 -8.37
C PRO A 18 3.04 -14.02 -9.34
N LEU A 19 1.86 -14.33 -8.79
CA LEU A 19 0.61 -14.42 -9.54
C LEU A 19 -0.12 -13.08 -9.61
N VAL A 20 0.22 -12.15 -8.72
CA VAL A 20 -0.32 -10.79 -8.69
C VAL A 20 0.79 -9.77 -8.91
N THR A 21 0.43 -8.63 -9.48
CA THR A 21 1.37 -7.52 -9.59
C THR A 21 1.63 -6.90 -8.21
N LYS A 22 2.82 -6.30 -8.06
CA LYS A 22 3.20 -5.55 -6.85
C LYS A 22 2.19 -4.45 -6.53
N GLU A 23 1.66 -3.79 -7.55
CA GLU A 23 0.68 -2.71 -7.42
C GLU A 23 -0.67 -3.21 -6.92
N ALA A 24 -1.17 -4.32 -7.48
CA ALA A 24 -2.42 -4.94 -7.04
C ALA A 24 -2.32 -5.38 -5.58
N TYR A 25 -1.21 -6.05 -5.22
CA TYR A 25 -0.93 -6.44 -3.85
C TYR A 25 -0.87 -5.25 -2.90
N ARG A 26 -0.13 -4.18 -3.28
CA ARG A 26 -0.01 -2.96 -2.47
C ARG A 26 -1.38 -2.31 -2.25
N LYS A 27 -2.20 -2.20 -3.29
CA LYS A 27 -3.55 -1.60 -3.19
C LYS A 27 -4.44 -2.40 -2.24
N GLN A 28 -4.46 -3.72 -2.38
CA GLN A 28 -5.26 -4.59 -1.52
C GLN A 28 -4.78 -4.49 -0.06
N PHE A 29 -3.47 -4.55 0.16
CA PHE A 29 -2.88 -4.45 1.50
C PHE A 29 -3.18 -3.11 2.17
N VAL A 30 -3.00 -1.99 1.46
CA VAL A 30 -3.29 -0.64 2.02
C VAL A 30 -4.77 -0.52 2.36
N ASN A 31 -5.67 -1.01 1.50
CA ASN A 31 -7.10 -0.98 1.77
C ASN A 31 -7.47 -1.81 3.00
N SER A 32 -6.94 -3.03 3.14
CA SER A 32 -7.22 -3.85 4.34
C SER A 32 -6.66 -3.20 5.60
N SER A 33 -5.42 -2.72 5.56
CA SER A 33 -4.82 -2.01 6.71
C SER A 33 -5.57 -0.74 7.10
N LEU A 34 -6.16 -0.02 6.14
CA LEU A 34 -6.96 1.16 6.43
C LEU A 34 -8.24 0.80 7.19
N VAL A 35 -8.89 -0.30 6.81
CA VAL A 35 -10.06 -0.83 7.50
C VAL A 35 -9.69 -1.31 8.90
N ASP A 36 -8.59 -2.07 9.02
CA ASP A 36 -8.21 -2.72 10.27
C ASP A 36 -7.68 -1.74 11.34
N PHE A 37 -6.98 -0.67 10.93
CA PHE A 37 -6.28 0.22 11.87
C PHE A 37 -6.81 1.66 11.91
N TYR A 38 -7.57 2.09 10.91
CA TYR A 38 -7.96 3.49 10.75
C TYR A 38 -9.45 3.66 10.46
N ASP A 39 -10.29 2.66 10.77
CA ASP A 39 -11.75 2.69 10.57
C ASP A 39 -12.16 3.17 9.17
N ASN A 40 -11.42 2.73 8.14
CA ASN A 40 -11.63 3.14 6.75
C ASN A 40 -11.50 4.67 6.51
N SER A 41 -10.81 5.39 7.39
CA SER A 41 -10.63 6.85 7.34
C SER A 41 -9.19 7.21 6.96
N TYR A 42 -9.00 7.64 5.71
CA TYR A 42 -7.74 8.22 5.23
C TYR A 42 -7.32 9.45 6.05
N LYS A 43 -8.28 10.22 6.57
CA LYS A 43 -8.02 11.37 7.45
C LYS A 43 -7.36 10.92 8.75
N SER A 44 -7.82 9.82 9.34
CA SER A 44 -7.27 9.28 10.58
C SER A 44 -5.81 8.83 10.37
N MET A 45 -5.54 8.18 9.23
CA MET A 45 -4.19 7.77 8.84
C MET A 45 -3.24 8.97 8.67
N VAL A 46 -3.65 10.00 7.92
CA VAL A 46 -2.84 11.22 7.74
C VAL A 46 -2.63 11.95 9.06
N SER A 47 -3.67 12.03 9.90
CA SER A 47 -3.59 12.65 11.23
C SER A 47 -2.61 11.92 12.16
N PHE A 48 -2.55 10.60 12.08
CA PHE A 48 -1.57 9.79 12.81
C PHE A 48 -0.14 10.13 12.36
N PHE A 49 0.13 10.17 11.06
CA PHE A 49 1.46 10.50 10.56
C PHE A 49 1.89 11.94 10.89
N ALA A 50 0.95 12.89 10.86
CA ALA A 50 1.21 14.27 11.27
C ALA A 50 1.53 14.39 12.76
N LYS A 51 0.85 13.61 13.62
CA LYS A 51 1.11 13.60 15.08
C LYS A 51 2.42 12.93 15.44
N GLU A 52 2.78 11.85 14.75
CA GLU A 52 4.04 11.12 14.99
C GLU A 52 5.26 11.82 14.37
N GLU A 53 5.09 13.04 13.84
CA GLU A 53 6.11 13.81 13.09
C GLU A 53 6.75 13.02 11.92
N LYS A 54 6.04 12.02 11.40
CA LYS A 54 6.50 11.17 10.28
C LYS A 54 6.26 11.80 8.92
N ILE A 55 5.59 12.95 8.89
CA ILE A 55 5.33 13.73 7.68
C ILE A 55 5.54 15.21 7.97
N SER A 56 6.32 15.89 7.13
CA SER A 56 6.59 17.32 7.28
C SER A 56 5.46 18.17 6.71
N VAL A 57 5.46 19.46 7.03
CA VAL A 57 4.52 20.42 6.44
C VAL A 57 4.78 20.54 4.93
N GLU A 58 6.03 20.44 4.51
CA GLU A 58 6.46 20.46 3.11
C GLU A 58 5.90 19.26 2.35
N ASP A 59 6.02 18.05 2.89
CA ASP A 59 5.46 16.83 2.27
C ASP A 59 3.94 16.93 2.11
N LEU A 60 3.24 17.47 3.12
CA LEU A 60 1.79 17.69 3.06
C LEU A 60 1.42 18.69 1.97
N LYS A 61 2.19 19.77 1.80
CA LYS A 61 1.99 20.75 0.71
C LYS A 61 2.22 20.12 -0.66
N GLU A 62 3.23 19.26 -0.81
CA GLU A 62 3.45 18.53 -2.05
C GLU A 62 2.26 17.62 -2.39
N ILE A 63 1.71 16.91 -1.41
CA ILE A 63 0.51 16.08 -1.59
C ILE A 63 -0.69 16.93 -2.02
N ILE A 64 -0.91 18.09 -1.39
CA ILE A 64 -1.99 19.02 -1.77
C ILE A 64 -1.81 19.48 -3.22
N ASN A 65 -0.60 19.90 -3.60
CA ASN A 65 -0.28 20.32 -4.96
C ASN A 65 -0.53 19.20 -5.98
N LEU A 66 -0.23 17.95 -5.64
CA LEU A 66 -0.50 16.79 -6.50
C LEU A 66 -2.01 16.59 -6.74
N ILE A 67 -2.83 16.80 -5.71
CA ILE A 67 -4.30 16.70 -5.82
C ILE A 67 -4.85 17.82 -6.70
N GLU A 68 -4.36 19.05 -6.50
CA GLU A 68 -4.81 20.21 -7.28
C GLU A 68 -4.40 20.13 -8.76
N LYS A 69 -3.24 19.55 -9.07
CA LYS A 69 -2.78 19.32 -10.45
C LYS A 69 -3.47 18.17 -11.19
N ASN A 70 -4.02 17.21 -10.45
CA ASN A 70 -4.78 16.08 -11.02
C ASN A 70 -6.29 16.34 -11.07
N LYS A 71 -6.73 17.56 -10.71
CA LYS A 71 -8.04 18.11 -11.05
C LYS A 71 -7.96 18.86 -12.38
#